data_AF-A0A7X6VC33-F1
#
_entry.id   AF-A0A7X6VC33-F1
#
_cell.length_a   1.000
_cell.length_b   1.000
_cell.length_c   1.000
_cell.angle_alpha   90.00
_cell.angle_beta   90.00
_cell.angle_gamma   90.00
#
_symmetry.space_group_name_H-M   'P 1'
#
loop_
_entity.id
_entity.type
_entity.pdbx_description
1 polymer ?
#
loop_
_entity_poly.entity_id
_entity_poly.type
_entity_poly.pdbx_seq_one_letter_code
_entity_poly.pdbx_strand_id
1 'polypeptide(L)'
;LFFYIFIVILTINSGLMYHVINPAFEHLESLTSWYWAVPYVAAIFILRNLSRKIKSSYILYLAIAMIGLSFIAFIALDRSAASYFVINILMLGSYGVYDLFFWSILGVMLDYHENPAKILGIGLSANVLGIVLGGLVGSNLIENNLHGINTSLLAFAVVCVTLALLPPLNKRLSSMLKGHTYFTAFTEMPQFKQNSQIDKISTFGNLSEREKQVASLLLQGKTYKTIAGELFISENTVKYYVKNIYSKFNIQSRAELIDIVMEKETR
;
A
#
# COMPACT_ATOMS: atom_id res chain seq x y z
N LEU A 1 -1.73 11.10 -2.34
CA LEU A 1 -3.12 10.92 -2.84
C LEU A 1 -3.45 9.45 -3.08
N PHE A 2 -2.78 8.75 -4.00
CA PHE A 2 -3.07 7.32 -4.29
C PHE A 2 -3.03 6.41 -3.05
N PHE A 3 -2.06 6.62 -2.16
CA PHE A 3 -1.99 5.89 -0.89
C PHE A 3 -3.20 6.16 0.01
N TYR A 4 -3.65 7.41 0.12
CA TYR A 4 -4.85 7.76 0.89
C TYR A 4 -6.12 7.16 0.30
N ILE A 5 -6.24 7.12 -1.03
CA ILE A 5 -7.34 6.41 -1.71
C ILE A 5 -7.28 4.90 -1.43
N PHE A 6 -6.08 4.32 -1.45
CA PHE A 6 -5.88 2.91 -1.11
C PHE A 6 -6.35 2.59 0.32
N ILE A 7 -6.03 3.46 1.29
CA ILE A 7 -6.48 3.34 2.68
C ILE A 7 -8.01 3.38 2.77
N VAL A 8 -8.65 4.37 2.13
CA VAL A 8 -10.11 4.49 2.12
C VAL A 8 -10.75 3.21 1.56
N ILE A 9 -10.29 2.73 0.39
CA ILE A 9 -10.87 1.55 -0.27
C ILE A 9 -10.74 0.31 0.61
N LEU A 10 -9.60 0.14 1.27
CA LEU A 10 -9.32 -1.02 2.10
C LEU A 10 -10.20 -1.02 3.37
N THR A 11 -10.37 0.14 4.00
CA THR A 11 -11.07 0.33 5.28
C THR A 11 -12.59 0.37 5.16
N ILE A 12 -13.13 0.50 3.93
CA ILE A 12 -14.56 0.26 3.64
C ILE A 12 -15.00 -1.14 4.10
N ASN A 13 -14.16 -2.16 3.93
CA ASN A 13 -14.46 -3.52 4.38
C ASN A 13 -14.63 -3.59 5.91
N SER A 14 -13.83 -2.82 6.65
CA SER A 14 -13.95 -2.71 8.11
C SER A 14 -15.27 -2.04 8.52
N GLY A 15 -15.71 -1.02 7.78
CA GLY A 15 -17.05 -0.42 7.98
C GLY A 15 -18.19 -1.42 7.74
N LEU A 16 -18.11 -2.21 6.67
CA LEU A 16 -19.07 -3.28 6.40
C LEU A 16 -19.09 -4.35 7.49
N MET A 17 -17.93 -4.70 8.07
CA MET A 17 -17.87 -5.65 9.19
C MET A 17 -18.74 -5.17 10.36
N TYR A 18 -18.58 -3.92 10.79
CA TYR A 18 -19.31 -3.39 11.96
C TYR A 18 -20.82 -3.38 11.77
N HIS A 19 -21.29 -3.16 10.55
CA HIS A 19 -22.73 -3.03 10.27
C HIS A 19 -23.38 -4.29 9.70
N VAL A 20 -22.64 -5.20 9.06
CA VAL A 20 -23.20 -6.39 8.41
C VAL A 20 -22.84 -7.67 9.17
N ILE A 21 -21.58 -7.82 9.57
CA ILE A 21 -21.08 -9.08 10.15
C ILE A 21 -21.30 -9.10 11.66
N ASN A 22 -20.86 -8.07 12.37
CA ASN A 22 -20.94 -8.06 13.83
C ASN A 22 -22.37 -8.22 14.38
N PRO A 23 -23.40 -7.54 13.83
CA PRO A 23 -24.77 -7.72 14.30
C PRO A 23 -25.29 -9.15 14.12
N ALA A 24 -24.82 -9.88 13.10
CA ALA A 24 -25.23 -11.26 12.86
C ALA A 24 -24.76 -12.24 13.96
N PHE A 25 -23.80 -11.84 14.79
CA PHE A 25 -23.25 -12.63 15.90
C PHE A 25 -23.51 -12.01 17.28
N GLU A 26 -24.38 -11.00 17.36
CA GLU A 26 -24.66 -10.26 18.60
C GLU A 26 -25.16 -11.18 19.73
N HIS A 27 -25.88 -12.26 19.39
CA HIS A 27 -26.31 -13.29 20.34
C HIS A 27 -25.16 -14.01 21.10
N LEU A 28 -23.90 -13.85 20.65
CA LEU A 28 -22.70 -14.38 21.31
C LEU A 28 -21.94 -13.30 22.11
N GLU A 29 -22.65 -12.43 22.85
CA GLU A 29 -22.09 -11.27 23.58
C GLU A 29 -20.79 -11.56 24.36
N SER A 30 -20.76 -12.70 25.07
CA SER A 30 -19.59 -13.11 25.86
C SER A 30 -18.35 -13.32 24.98
N LEU A 31 -18.51 -13.81 23.74
CA LEU A 31 -17.40 -14.05 22.82
C LEU A 31 -17.05 -12.79 22.02
N THR A 32 -18.06 -12.05 21.54
CA THR A 32 -17.86 -10.88 20.67
C THR A 32 -17.20 -9.70 21.37
N SER A 33 -17.32 -9.60 22.70
CA SER A 33 -16.75 -8.50 23.49
C SER A 33 -15.22 -8.48 23.54
N TRP A 34 -14.55 -9.64 23.57
CA TRP A 34 -13.09 -9.73 23.74
C TRP A 34 -12.37 -10.44 22.60
N TYR A 35 -13.01 -11.42 21.96
CA TYR A 35 -12.29 -12.30 21.04
C TYR A 35 -11.81 -11.57 19.79
N TRP A 36 -12.48 -10.49 19.39
CA TRP A 36 -12.08 -9.69 18.22
C TRP A 36 -10.61 -9.24 18.28
N ALA A 37 -10.08 -8.93 19.46
CA ALA A 37 -8.70 -8.48 19.59
C ALA A 37 -7.67 -9.60 19.34
N VAL A 38 -8.03 -10.85 19.67
CA VAL A 38 -7.11 -12.00 19.66
C VAL A 38 -6.52 -12.29 18.26
N PRO A 39 -7.31 -12.54 17.20
CA PRO A 39 -6.76 -12.83 15.88
C PRO A 39 -6.01 -11.65 15.28
N TYR A 40 -6.44 -10.42 15.56
CA TYR A 40 -5.77 -9.20 15.12
C TYR A 40 -4.36 -9.08 15.73
N VAL A 41 -4.26 -9.18 17.06
CA VAL A 41 -2.98 -9.12 17.78
C VAL A 41 -2.07 -10.30 17.39
N ALA A 42 -2.63 -11.49 17.26
CA ALA A 42 -1.88 -12.68 16.82
C ALA A 42 -1.28 -12.48 15.42
N ALA A 43 -2.04 -11.94 14.47
CA ALA A 43 -1.54 -11.67 13.12
C ALA A 43 -0.38 -10.67 13.13
N ILE A 44 -0.48 -9.58 13.89
CA ILE A 44 0.62 -8.61 14.05
C ILE A 44 1.85 -9.26 14.67
N PHE A 45 1.67 -10.07 15.71
CA PHE A 45 2.77 -10.76 16.38
C PHE A 45 3.51 -11.73 15.45
N ILE A 46 2.76 -12.50 14.65
CA ILE A 46 3.32 -13.42 13.64
C ILE A 46 4.10 -12.62 12.59
N LEU A 47 3.51 -11.55 12.06
CA LEU A 47 4.13 -10.72 11.02
C LEU A 47 5.39 -10.02 11.50
N ARG A 48 5.41 -9.54 12.75
CA ARG A 48 6.60 -8.95 13.37
C ARG A 48 7.81 -9.88 13.26
N ASN A 49 7.58 -11.18 13.40
CA ASN A 49 8.63 -12.20 13.37
C ASN A 49 8.93 -12.70 11.94
N LEU A 50 7.97 -12.63 11.01
CA LEU A 50 8.11 -13.05 9.60
C LEU A 50 8.75 -11.98 8.69
N SER A 51 8.59 -10.69 9.04
CA SER A 51 8.86 -9.52 8.19
C SER A 51 10.26 -9.45 7.57
N ARG A 52 11.27 -10.11 8.16
CA ARG A 52 12.64 -10.08 7.61
C ARG A 52 12.87 -11.01 6.41
N LYS A 53 12.01 -11.99 6.15
CA LYS A 53 12.26 -13.04 5.13
C LYS A 53 11.31 -13.02 3.93
N ILE A 54 10.16 -12.35 4.00
CA ILE A 54 9.12 -12.40 2.96
C ILE A 54 8.93 -11.02 2.34
N LYS A 55 8.83 -10.97 1.00
CA LYS A 55 8.51 -9.75 0.25
C LYS A 55 7.13 -9.22 0.67
N SER A 56 7.07 -7.96 1.12
CA SER A 56 5.87 -7.31 1.67
C SER A 56 4.63 -7.39 0.76
N SER A 57 4.81 -7.44 -0.57
CA SER A 57 3.70 -7.56 -1.52
C SER A 57 2.93 -8.89 -1.38
N TYR A 58 3.61 -10.01 -1.10
CA TYR A 58 2.94 -11.32 -0.97
C TYR A 58 2.08 -11.40 0.29
N ILE A 59 2.56 -10.82 1.39
CA ILE A 59 1.83 -10.70 2.65
C ILE A 59 0.53 -9.93 2.44
N LEU A 60 0.59 -8.84 1.67
CA LEU A 60 -0.60 -8.05 1.34
C LEU A 60 -1.59 -8.86 0.48
N TYR A 61 -1.12 -9.60 -0.53
CA TYR A 61 -2.01 -10.46 -1.34
C TYR A 61 -2.65 -11.61 -0.54
N LEU A 62 -1.92 -12.16 0.43
CA LEU A 62 -2.47 -13.15 1.35
C LEU A 62 -3.62 -12.54 2.18
N ALA A 63 -3.44 -11.34 2.71
CA ALA A 63 -4.48 -10.64 3.46
C ALA A 63 -5.72 -10.31 2.59
N ILE A 64 -5.53 -9.94 1.32
CA ILE A 64 -6.61 -9.77 0.32
C ILE A 64 -7.42 -11.05 0.19
N ALA A 65 -6.75 -12.19 0.01
CA ALA A 65 -7.42 -13.48 -0.08
C ALA A 65 -8.18 -13.83 1.21
N MET A 66 -7.58 -13.56 2.38
CA MET A 66 -8.21 -13.82 3.68
C MET A 66 -9.52 -13.04 3.87
N ILE A 67 -9.60 -11.76 3.46
CA ILE A 67 -10.87 -11.00 3.50
C ILE A 67 -11.90 -11.57 2.53
N GLY A 68 -11.50 -11.91 1.30
CA GLY A 68 -12.43 -12.54 0.36
C GLY A 68 -13.04 -13.81 0.94
N LEU A 69 -12.19 -14.66 1.52
CA LEU A 69 -12.60 -15.90 2.17
C LEU A 69 -13.46 -15.66 3.41
N SER A 70 -13.22 -14.60 4.20
CA SER A 70 -14.04 -14.32 5.38
C SER A 70 -15.48 -13.95 5.01
N PHE A 71 -15.68 -13.19 3.94
CA PHE A 71 -17.03 -12.84 3.47
C PHE A 71 -17.72 -14.02 2.76
N ILE A 72 -16.99 -14.89 2.06
CA ILE A 72 -17.55 -16.15 1.54
C ILE A 72 -17.98 -17.04 2.70
N ALA A 73 -17.15 -17.20 3.72
CA ALA A 73 -17.47 -17.96 4.93
C ALA A 73 -18.68 -17.36 5.65
N PHE A 74 -18.81 -16.03 5.70
CA PHE A 74 -19.97 -15.36 6.28
C PHE A 74 -21.29 -15.66 5.55
N ILE A 75 -21.27 -15.90 4.24
CA ILE A 75 -22.45 -16.31 3.46
C ILE A 75 -22.72 -17.80 3.61
N ALA A 76 -21.67 -18.63 3.59
CA ALA A 76 -21.78 -20.08 3.50
C ALA A 76 -22.01 -20.78 4.85
N LEU A 77 -21.52 -20.19 5.95
CA LEU A 77 -21.58 -20.80 7.27
C LEU A 77 -22.79 -20.32 8.08
N ASP A 78 -23.15 -21.12 9.07
CA ASP A 78 -24.18 -20.79 10.04
C ASP A 78 -23.74 -19.68 11.01
N ARG A 79 -24.64 -19.29 11.92
CA ARG A 79 -24.36 -18.28 12.94
C ARG A 79 -23.81 -18.88 14.24
N SER A 80 -23.20 -20.07 14.18
CA SER A 80 -22.62 -20.72 15.36
C SER A 80 -21.33 -20.05 15.83
N ALA A 81 -20.91 -20.38 17.05
CA ALA A 81 -19.61 -19.94 17.60
C ALA A 81 -18.41 -20.44 16.77
N ALA A 82 -18.48 -21.64 16.21
CA ALA A 82 -17.42 -22.17 15.35
C ALA A 82 -17.24 -21.34 14.08
N SER A 83 -18.36 -20.96 13.45
CA SER A 83 -18.38 -20.10 12.27
C SER A 83 -17.87 -18.69 12.59
N TYR A 84 -18.24 -18.14 13.76
CA TYR A 84 -17.69 -16.89 14.25
C TYR A 84 -16.15 -16.91 14.35
N PHE A 85 -15.57 -17.98 14.90
CA PHE A 85 -14.12 -18.13 14.99
C PHE A 85 -13.44 -18.13 13.63
N VAL A 86 -13.94 -18.91 12.67
CA VAL A 86 -13.38 -18.99 11.32
C VAL A 86 -13.43 -17.63 10.63
N ILE A 87 -14.58 -16.96 10.66
CA ILE A 87 -14.77 -15.66 10.02
C ILE A 87 -13.89 -14.60 10.68
N ASN A 88 -13.81 -14.56 12.01
CA ASN A 88 -12.99 -13.56 12.73
C ASN A 88 -11.50 -13.76 12.52
N ILE A 89 -11.00 -15.00 12.54
CA ILE A 89 -9.58 -15.28 12.32
C ILE A 89 -9.16 -14.79 10.93
N LEU A 90 -9.95 -15.08 9.90
CA LEU A 90 -9.67 -14.64 8.54
C LEU A 90 -9.76 -13.12 8.41
N MET A 91 -10.84 -12.52 8.91
CA MET A 91 -11.13 -11.10 8.71
C MET A 91 -10.20 -10.20 9.54
N LEU A 92 -10.13 -10.41 10.85
CA LEU A 92 -9.34 -9.57 11.75
C LEU A 92 -7.84 -9.86 11.63
N GLY A 93 -7.47 -11.09 11.28
CA GLY A 93 -6.10 -11.41 10.90
C GLY A 93 -5.65 -10.62 9.65
N SER A 94 -6.53 -10.50 8.65
CA SER A 94 -6.28 -9.68 7.46
C SER A 94 -6.15 -8.19 7.79
N TYR A 95 -7.03 -7.64 8.64
CA TYR A 95 -6.92 -6.24 9.07
C TYR A 95 -5.64 -5.95 9.83
N GLY A 96 -5.17 -6.87 10.69
CA GLY A 96 -3.87 -6.73 11.36
C GLY A 96 -2.71 -6.65 10.37
N VAL A 97 -2.76 -7.45 9.29
CA VAL A 97 -1.75 -7.39 8.21
C VAL A 97 -1.78 -6.05 7.49
N TYR A 98 -2.97 -5.56 7.17
CA TYR A 98 -3.15 -4.31 6.46
C TYR A 98 -2.74 -3.09 7.27
N ASP A 99 -3.08 -3.06 8.55
CA ASP A 99 -2.69 -1.97 9.43
C ASP A 99 -1.17 -1.92 9.56
N LEU A 100 -0.50 -3.07 9.73
CA LEU A 100 0.96 -3.12 9.74
C LEU A 100 1.57 -2.56 8.45
N PHE A 101 1.00 -2.94 7.29
CA PHE A 101 1.43 -2.41 5.99
C PHE A 101 1.19 -0.90 5.86
N PHE A 102 0.02 -0.42 6.29
CA PHE A 102 -0.36 0.98 6.30
C PHE A 102 0.57 1.82 7.18
N TRP A 103 0.78 1.41 8.43
CA TRP A 103 1.67 2.09 9.37
C TRP A 103 3.12 2.09 8.89
N SER A 104 3.58 1.01 8.25
CA SER A 104 4.92 0.95 7.65
C SER A 104 5.11 1.97 6.54
N ILE A 105 4.12 2.12 5.65
CA ILE A 105 4.19 3.09 4.54
C ILE A 105 4.07 4.53 5.05
N LEU A 106 3.19 4.78 6.03
CA LEU A 106 3.13 6.08 6.69
C LEU A 106 4.47 6.44 7.32
N GLY A 107 5.12 5.48 7.99
CA GLY A 107 6.46 5.64 8.56
C GLY A 107 7.47 6.08 7.50
N VAL A 108 7.50 5.41 6.35
CA VAL A 108 8.38 5.82 5.23
C VAL A 108 8.04 7.23 4.73
N MET A 109 6.77 7.62 4.66
CA MET A 109 6.37 8.95 4.19
C MET A 109 6.81 10.09 5.13
N LEU A 110 6.95 9.81 6.43
CA LEU A 110 7.39 10.80 7.42
C LEU A 110 8.78 11.37 7.11
N ASP A 111 9.66 10.57 6.52
CA ASP A 111 11.02 10.98 6.15
C ASP A 111 11.05 12.03 5.03
N TYR A 112 9.93 12.28 4.34
CA TYR A 112 9.87 13.11 3.13
C TYR A 112 9.02 14.38 3.25
N HIS A 113 8.32 14.60 4.38
CA HIS A 113 7.62 15.86 4.61
C HIS A 113 8.14 16.56 5.86
N GLU A 114 8.31 17.87 5.74
CA GLU A 114 8.66 18.77 6.84
C GLU A 114 7.59 18.81 7.94
N ASN A 115 6.36 18.35 7.67
CA ASN A 115 5.25 18.32 8.63
C ASN A 115 4.68 16.90 8.83
N PRO A 116 5.19 16.15 9.82
CA PRO A 116 4.71 14.82 10.19
C PRO A 116 3.22 14.76 10.52
N ALA A 117 2.72 15.77 11.25
CA ALA A 117 1.32 15.82 11.67
C ALA A 117 0.36 15.88 10.48
N LYS A 118 0.76 16.53 9.37
CA LYS A 118 -0.04 16.58 8.15
C LYS A 118 -0.15 15.21 7.48
N ILE A 119 0.94 14.45 7.36
CA ILE A 119 0.88 13.10 6.74
C ILE A 119 0.02 12.19 7.61
N LEU A 120 0.36 12.09 8.90
CA LEU A 120 -0.35 11.20 9.82
C LEU A 120 -1.82 11.59 9.92
N GLY A 121 -2.12 12.88 10.02
CA GLY A 121 -3.48 13.41 10.05
C GLY A 121 -4.29 13.03 8.82
N ILE A 122 -3.73 13.19 7.61
CA ILE A 122 -4.43 12.81 6.36
C ILE A 122 -4.60 11.28 6.28
N GLY A 123 -3.56 10.52 6.65
CA GLY A 123 -3.62 9.05 6.66
C GLY A 123 -4.66 8.49 7.61
N LEU A 124 -4.68 8.98 8.86
CA LEU A 124 -5.68 8.61 9.86
C LEU A 124 -7.09 9.05 9.45
N SER A 125 -7.24 10.27 8.91
CA SER A 125 -8.54 10.73 8.42
C SER A 125 -9.05 9.87 7.27
N ALA A 126 -8.17 9.44 6.36
CA ALA A 126 -8.52 8.52 5.28
C ALA A 126 -8.99 7.15 5.79
N ASN A 127 -8.35 6.62 6.84
CA ASN A 127 -8.76 5.37 7.50
C ASN A 127 -10.17 5.51 8.09
N VAL A 128 -10.40 6.52 8.92
CA VAL A 128 -11.71 6.77 9.54
C VAL A 128 -12.78 7.03 8.48
N LEU A 129 -12.45 7.78 7.42
CA LEU A 129 -13.38 8.04 6.31
C LEU A 129 -13.82 6.75 5.63
N GLY A 130 -12.92 5.81 5.35
CA GLY A 130 -13.29 4.55 4.75
C GLY A 130 -14.18 3.69 5.65
N ILE A 131 -13.90 3.65 6.96
CA ILE A 131 -14.78 2.97 7.93
C ILE A 131 -16.19 3.58 7.92
N VAL A 132 -16.29 4.91 7.95
CA VAL A 132 -17.59 5.62 7.92
C VAL A 132 -18.32 5.34 6.62
N LEU A 133 -17.63 5.42 5.47
CA LEU A 133 -18.24 5.12 4.17
C LEU A 133 -18.73 3.66 4.11
N GLY A 134 -17.92 2.70 4.57
CA GLY A 134 -18.33 1.31 4.64
C GLY A 134 -19.52 1.07 5.58
N GLY A 135 -19.57 1.76 6.71
CA GLY A 135 -20.68 1.70 7.65
C GLY A 135 -21.96 2.29 7.06
N LEU A 136 -21.87 3.44 6.39
CA LEU A 136 -23.00 4.05 5.65
C LEU A 136 -23.49 3.11 4.54
N VAL A 137 -22.59 2.49 3.78
CA VAL A 137 -22.98 1.47 2.80
C VAL A 137 -23.70 0.32 3.51
N GLY A 138 -23.14 -0.21 4.60
CA GLY A 138 -23.74 -1.30 5.36
C GLY A 138 -25.13 -0.98 5.94
N SER A 139 -25.33 0.21 6.50
CA SER A 139 -26.61 0.63 7.07
C SER A 139 -27.67 0.82 5.98
N ASN A 140 -27.31 1.46 4.86
CA ASN A 140 -28.20 1.63 3.72
C ASN A 140 -28.59 0.28 3.11
N LEU A 141 -27.71 -0.72 3.13
CA LEU A 141 -28.03 -2.08 2.68
C LEU A 141 -29.08 -2.74 3.58
N ILE A 142 -29.03 -2.51 4.89
CA ILE A 142 -29.99 -3.07 5.85
C ILE A 142 -31.34 -2.35 5.80
N GLU A 143 -31.34 -1.02 5.68
CA GLU A 143 -32.57 -0.22 5.64
C GLU A 143 -33.36 -0.42 4.33
N ASN A 144 -32.67 -0.54 3.20
CA ASN A 144 -33.30 -0.71 1.88
C ASN A 144 -33.62 -2.17 1.52
N ASN A 145 -33.69 -3.07 2.50
CA ASN A 145 -33.95 -4.50 2.32
C ASN A 145 -35.40 -4.83 1.86
N LEU A 146 -36.08 -3.84 1.26
CA LEU A 146 -37.45 -3.86 0.74
C LEU A 146 -37.61 -4.67 -0.57
N HIS A 147 -36.52 -5.17 -1.17
CA HIS A 147 -36.54 -5.87 -2.48
C HIS A 147 -36.04 -7.32 -2.46
N GLY A 148 -35.89 -7.94 -1.28
CA GLY A 148 -35.60 -9.39 -1.17
C GLY A 148 -34.20 -9.83 -1.60
N ILE A 149 -33.29 -8.89 -1.89
CA ILE A 149 -31.88 -9.20 -2.13
C ILE A 149 -31.19 -9.38 -0.77
N ASN A 150 -30.56 -10.53 -0.54
CA ASN A 150 -29.82 -10.80 0.69
C ASN A 150 -28.73 -9.73 0.93
N THR A 151 -28.82 -8.98 2.04
CA THR A 151 -27.84 -7.97 2.47
C THR A 151 -26.39 -8.46 2.44
N SER A 152 -26.20 -9.74 2.78
CA SER A 152 -24.90 -10.42 2.75
C SER A 152 -24.33 -10.52 1.32
N LEU A 153 -25.18 -10.70 0.30
CA LEU A 153 -24.79 -10.77 -1.10
C LEU A 153 -24.34 -9.40 -1.63
N LEU A 154 -25.04 -8.32 -1.24
CA LEU A 154 -24.67 -6.95 -1.59
C LEU A 154 -23.36 -6.54 -0.90
N ALA A 155 -23.19 -6.87 0.37
CA ALA A 155 -21.92 -6.65 1.08
C ALA A 155 -20.77 -7.40 0.40
N PHE A 156 -21.00 -8.64 -0.04
CA PHE A 156 -20.01 -9.41 -0.80
C PHE A 156 -19.68 -8.80 -2.17
N ALA A 157 -20.65 -8.21 -2.87
CA ALA A 157 -20.40 -7.49 -4.11
C ALA A 157 -19.49 -6.27 -3.88
N VAL A 158 -19.72 -5.49 -2.82
CA VAL A 158 -18.85 -4.37 -2.45
C VAL A 158 -17.44 -4.87 -2.13
N VAL A 159 -17.32 -5.96 -1.37
CA VAL A 159 -16.02 -6.58 -1.05
C VAL A 159 -15.32 -7.03 -2.32
N CYS A 160 -15.98 -7.72 -3.24
CA CYS A 160 -15.40 -8.11 -4.53
C CYS A 160 -14.85 -6.92 -5.32
N VAL A 161 -15.60 -5.81 -5.35
CA VAL A 161 -15.14 -4.56 -5.99
C VAL A 161 -13.90 -4.02 -5.28
N THR A 162 -13.89 -3.93 -3.95
CA THR A 162 -12.70 -3.46 -3.22
C THR A 162 -11.47 -4.34 -3.47
N LEU A 163 -11.65 -5.66 -3.48
CA LEU A 163 -10.57 -6.63 -3.73
C LEU A 163 -10.05 -6.56 -5.17
N ALA A 164 -10.92 -6.29 -6.15
CA ALA A 164 -10.51 -6.10 -7.54
C ALA A 164 -9.68 -4.82 -7.73
N LEU A 165 -9.96 -3.77 -6.95
CA LEU A 165 -9.22 -2.52 -6.99
C LEU A 165 -7.86 -2.60 -6.27
N LEU A 166 -7.69 -3.48 -5.29
CA LEU A 166 -6.45 -3.53 -4.49
C LEU A 166 -5.17 -3.87 -5.30
N PRO A 167 -5.15 -4.89 -6.19
CA PRO A 167 -3.96 -5.24 -6.97
C PRO A 167 -3.40 -4.12 -7.86
N PRO A 168 -4.20 -3.39 -8.68
CA PRO A 168 -3.67 -2.30 -9.48
C PRO A 168 -3.18 -1.13 -8.62
N LEU A 169 -3.88 -0.83 -7.51
CA LEU A 169 -3.42 0.19 -6.57
C LEU A 169 -2.11 -0.21 -5.89
N ASN A 170 -1.97 -1.47 -5.45
CA ASN A 170 -0.74 -1.97 -4.84
C ASN A 170 0.43 -1.98 -5.83
N LYS A 171 0.20 -2.36 -7.10
CA LYS A 171 1.23 -2.28 -8.14
C LYS A 171 1.74 -0.85 -8.31
N ARG A 172 0.82 0.13 -8.33
CA ARG A 172 1.17 1.54 -8.46
C ARG A 172 1.88 2.07 -7.21
N LEU A 173 1.42 1.68 -6.01
CA LEU A 173 2.02 2.05 -4.73
C LEU A 173 3.42 1.45 -4.56
N SER A 174 3.59 0.17 -4.87
CA SER A 174 4.87 -0.53 -4.84
C SER A 174 5.87 0.05 -5.84
N SER A 175 5.42 0.46 -7.03
CA SER A 175 6.26 1.18 -8.00
C SER A 175 6.76 2.53 -7.43
N MET A 176 5.93 3.25 -6.68
CA MET A 176 6.34 4.49 -6.02
C MET A 176 7.30 4.23 -4.83
N LEU A 177 7.05 3.20 -4.03
CA LEU A 177 7.85 2.84 -2.85
C LEU A 177 9.21 2.23 -3.19
N LYS A 178 9.31 1.43 -4.27
CA LYS A 178 10.60 0.91 -4.77
C LYS A 178 11.61 2.02 -4.98
N GLY A 179 11.14 3.17 -5.47
CA GLY A 179 11.99 4.35 -5.61
C GLY A 179 12.62 4.74 -4.27
N HIS A 180 11.84 4.80 -3.20
CA HIS A 180 12.33 5.18 -1.87
C HIS A 180 13.30 4.19 -1.25
N THR A 181 12.98 2.89 -1.24
CA THR A 181 13.91 1.88 -0.71
C THR A 181 15.22 1.83 -1.50
N TYR A 182 15.16 2.10 -2.80
CA TYR A 182 16.35 2.23 -3.61
C TYR A 182 17.13 3.49 -3.23
N PHE A 183 16.47 4.64 -3.05
CA PHE A 183 17.14 5.89 -2.71
C PHE A 183 17.87 5.79 -1.36
N THR A 184 17.24 5.24 -0.33
CA THR A 184 17.90 5.07 0.98
C THR A 184 19.11 4.15 0.86
N ALA A 185 18.95 2.98 0.21
CA ALA A 185 20.07 2.08 -0.02
C ALA A 185 21.19 2.73 -0.86
N PHE A 186 20.84 3.44 -1.92
CA PHE A 186 21.79 4.10 -2.83
C PHE A 186 22.56 5.22 -2.14
N THR A 187 21.89 6.03 -1.30
CA THR A 187 22.53 7.11 -0.54
C THR A 187 23.44 6.56 0.57
N GLU A 188 23.10 5.42 1.17
CA GLU A 188 23.92 4.76 2.20
C GLU A 188 25.11 3.99 1.62
N MET A 189 25.10 3.65 0.31
CA MET A 189 26.22 2.98 -0.33
C MET A 189 27.48 3.86 -0.32
N PRO A 190 28.69 3.28 -0.20
CA PRO A 190 29.93 4.02 -0.37
C PRO A 190 30.00 4.74 -1.73
N GLN A 191 30.53 5.96 -1.76
CA GLN A 191 30.59 6.83 -2.94
C GLN A 191 31.15 6.12 -4.20
N PHE A 192 32.14 5.24 -4.02
CA PHE A 192 32.75 4.50 -5.14
C PHE A 192 31.75 3.51 -5.79
N LYS A 193 30.86 2.89 -5.01
CA LYS A 193 29.81 2.00 -5.54
C LYS A 193 28.76 2.80 -6.29
N GLN A 194 28.33 3.93 -5.72
CA GLN A 194 27.39 4.85 -6.38
C GLN A 194 27.95 5.28 -7.75
N ASN A 195 29.18 5.78 -7.79
CA ASN A 195 29.83 6.19 -9.04
C ASN A 195 29.91 5.05 -10.04
N SER A 196 30.30 3.84 -9.61
CA SER A 196 30.36 2.68 -10.51
C SER A 196 29.01 2.29 -11.11
N GLN A 197 27.91 2.43 -10.36
CA GLN A 197 26.55 2.20 -10.87
C GLN A 197 26.15 3.28 -11.87
N ILE A 198 26.40 4.55 -11.55
CA ILE A 198 26.15 5.67 -12.46
C ILE A 198 26.96 5.53 -13.75
N ASP A 199 28.22 5.08 -13.67
CA ASP A 199 29.09 4.84 -14.82
C ASP A 199 28.48 3.76 -15.72
N LYS A 200 28.11 2.60 -15.15
CA LYS A 200 27.46 1.51 -15.89
C LYS A 200 26.20 1.97 -16.63
N ILE A 201 25.33 2.75 -15.96
CA ILE A 201 24.10 3.28 -16.56
C ILE A 201 24.42 4.30 -17.64
N SER A 202 25.42 5.16 -17.40
CA SER A 202 25.83 6.18 -18.37
C SER A 202 26.35 5.57 -19.66
N THR A 203 27.14 4.49 -19.58
CA THR A 203 27.61 3.74 -20.75
C THR A 203 26.46 3.02 -21.44
N PHE A 204 25.55 2.39 -20.68
CA PHE A 204 24.42 1.66 -21.25
C PHE A 204 23.45 2.59 -22.00
N GLY A 205 23.16 3.77 -21.44
CA GLY A 205 22.25 4.74 -22.03
C GLY A 205 22.91 5.78 -22.94
N ASN A 206 24.22 5.72 -23.16
CA ASN A 206 24.99 6.78 -23.83
C ASN A 206 24.65 8.19 -23.28
N LEU A 207 24.67 8.32 -21.96
CA LEU A 207 24.40 9.59 -21.29
C LEU A 207 25.59 10.54 -21.47
N SER A 208 25.29 11.81 -21.77
CA SER A 208 26.27 12.89 -21.69
C SER A 208 26.64 13.16 -20.22
N GLU A 209 27.75 13.85 -19.98
CA GLU A 209 28.18 14.23 -18.63
C GLU A 209 27.10 14.99 -17.85
N ARG A 210 26.33 15.86 -18.52
CA ARG A 210 25.22 16.57 -17.87
C ARG A 210 24.04 15.66 -17.54
N GLU A 211 23.69 14.75 -18.45
CA GLU A 211 22.65 13.75 -18.17
C GLU A 211 23.08 12.77 -17.07
N LYS A 212 24.36 12.41 -17.00
CA LYS A 212 24.94 11.58 -15.94
C LYS A 212 24.83 12.27 -14.57
N GLN A 213 25.17 13.56 -14.49
CA GLN A 213 25.00 14.35 -13.27
C GLN A 213 23.54 14.38 -12.83
N VAL A 214 22.61 14.68 -13.75
CA VAL A 214 21.18 14.70 -13.47
C VAL A 214 20.68 13.32 -13.05
N ALA A 215 21.09 12.25 -13.74
CA ALA A 215 20.71 10.88 -13.41
C ALA A 215 21.21 10.45 -12.02
N SER A 216 22.43 10.83 -11.63
CA SER A 216 22.96 10.57 -10.28
C SER A 216 22.10 11.21 -9.20
N LEU A 217 21.75 12.49 -9.35
CA LEU A 217 20.92 13.19 -8.38
C LEU A 217 19.47 12.67 -8.39
N LEU A 218 18.97 12.20 -9.54
CA LEU A 218 17.71 11.47 -9.64
C LEU A 218 17.77 10.11 -8.95
N LEU A 219 18.90 9.43 -8.90
CA LEU A 219 19.04 8.15 -8.19
C LEU A 219 19.29 8.33 -6.69
N GLN A 220 19.54 9.55 -6.23
CA GLN A 220 19.63 9.93 -4.81
C GLN A 220 18.31 10.43 -4.22
N GLY A 221 17.18 10.33 -4.93
CA GLY A 221 15.90 10.81 -4.41
C GLY A 221 15.63 12.32 -4.53
N LYS A 222 16.58 13.13 -5.01
CA LYS A 222 16.44 14.60 -5.09
C LYS A 222 15.32 15.07 -6.03
N THR A 223 14.74 16.24 -5.72
CA THR A 223 13.69 16.88 -6.52
C THR A 223 14.28 17.71 -7.66
N TYR A 224 13.50 18.04 -8.69
CA TYR A 224 13.99 18.86 -9.82
C TYR A 224 14.49 20.24 -9.38
N LYS A 225 13.84 20.84 -8.37
CA LYS A 225 14.27 22.10 -7.77
C LYS A 225 15.62 21.98 -7.06
N THR A 226 15.81 20.91 -6.29
CA THR A 226 17.10 20.62 -5.62
C THR A 226 18.21 20.39 -6.65
N ILE A 227 17.94 19.60 -7.69
CA ILE A 227 18.88 19.33 -8.78
C ILE A 227 19.26 20.61 -9.51
N ALA A 228 18.28 21.47 -9.82
CA ALA A 228 18.48 22.77 -10.45
C ALA A 228 19.42 23.64 -9.60
N GLY A 229 19.21 23.69 -8.29
CA GLY A 229 20.07 24.41 -7.35
C GLY A 229 21.50 23.87 -7.31
N GLU A 230 21.68 22.55 -7.21
CA GLU A 230 23.01 21.93 -7.12
C GLU A 230 23.83 22.00 -8.40
N LEU A 231 23.16 21.93 -9.56
CA LEU A 231 23.82 22.02 -10.86
C LEU A 231 23.90 23.45 -11.40
N PHE A 232 23.37 24.43 -10.66
CA PHE A 232 23.29 25.84 -11.06
C PHE A 232 22.61 26.04 -12.42
N ILE A 233 21.48 25.37 -12.64
CA ILE A 233 20.66 25.44 -13.87
C ILE A 233 19.19 25.68 -13.54
N SER A 234 18.38 26.01 -14.54
CA SER A 234 16.93 26.17 -14.34
C SER A 234 16.21 24.82 -14.19
N GLU A 235 15.09 24.79 -13.48
CA GLU A 235 14.23 23.59 -13.40
C GLU A 235 13.77 23.11 -14.79
N ASN A 236 13.58 24.02 -15.74
CA ASN A 236 13.21 23.67 -17.12
C ASN A 236 14.36 22.95 -17.83
N THR A 237 15.59 23.36 -17.57
CA THR A 237 16.80 22.67 -18.07
C THR A 237 16.93 21.28 -17.45
N VAL A 238 16.61 21.12 -16.16
CA VAL A 238 16.54 19.79 -15.52
C VAL A 238 15.49 18.92 -16.22
N LYS A 239 14.26 19.42 -16.42
CA LYS A 239 13.19 18.68 -17.12
C LYS A 239 13.60 18.25 -18.53
N TYR A 240 14.33 19.11 -19.25
CA TYR A 240 14.89 18.78 -20.56
C TYR A 240 15.85 17.60 -20.47
N TYR A 241 16.83 17.63 -19.55
CA TYR A 241 17.75 16.51 -19.34
C TYR A 241 17.02 15.23 -18.92
N VAL A 242 16.05 15.31 -18.01
CA VAL A 242 15.25 14.15 -17.60
C VAL A 242 14.51 13.54 -18.79
N LYS A 243 13.91 14.36 -19.66
CA LYS A 243 13.24 13.89 -20.87
C LYS A 243 14.20 13.16 -21.81
N ASN A 244 15.40 13.68 -22.01
CA ASN A 244 16.41 13.03 -22.85
C ASN A 244 16.89 11.71 -22.24
N ILE A 245 17.17 11.68 -20.93
CA ILE A 245 17.50 10.44 -20.19
C ILE A 245 16.40 9.40 -20.42
N TYR A 246 15.14 9.77 -20.19
CA TYR A 246 14.01 8.85 -20.34
C TYR A 246 13.86 8.34 -21.78
N SER A 247 14.06 9.22 -22.77
CA SER A 247 14.05 8.82 -24.18
C SER A 247 15.17 7.85 -24.53
N LYS A 248 16.39 8.03 -23.98
CA LYS A 248 17.54 7.17 -24.23
C LYS A 248 17.37 5.75 -23.67
N PHE A 249 16.66 5.64 -22.54
CA PHE A 249 16.32 4.34 -21.94
C PHE A 249 14.97 3.78 -22.41
N ASN A 250 14.23 4.51 -23.25
CA ASN A 250 12.86 4.18 -23.67
C ASN A 250 11.90 3.94 -22.48
N ILE A 251 11.98 4.81 -21.48
CA ILE A 251 11.17 4.78 -20.25
C ILE A 251 10.34 6.04 -20.12
N GLN A 252 9.36 6.02 -19.22
CA GLN A 252 8.47 7.16 -18.97
C GLN A 252 8.52 7.66 -17.52
N SER A 253 9.21 6.94 -16.62
CA SER A 253 9.19 7.26 -15.20
C SER A 253 10.54 7.06 -14.51
N ARG A 254 10.74 7.79 -13.41
CA ARG A 254 11.88 7.61 -12.49
C ARG A 254 11.92 6.21 -11.89
N ALA A 255 10.77 5.59 -11.67
CA ALA A 255 10.68 4.23 -11.14
C ALA A 255 11.25 3.21 -12.14
N GLU A 256 10.94 3.37 -13.44
CA GLU A 256 11.52 2.53 -14.49
C GLU A 256 13.04 2.73 -14.62
N LEU A 257 13.54 3.96 -14.43
CA LEU A 257 14.98 4.21 -14.40
C LEU A 257 15.65 3.40 -13.28
N ILE A 258 15.03 3.35 -12.09
CA ILE A 258 15.52 2.58 -10.94
C ILE A 258 15.45 1.08 -11.22
N ASP A 259 14.37 0.59 -11.82
CA ASP A 259 14.25 -0.82 -12.20
C ASP A 259 15.37 -1.22 -13.17
N ILE A 260 15.77 -0.35 -14.13
CA ILE A 260 16.92 -0.59 -15.02
C ILE A 260 18.24 -0.69 -14.23
N VAL A 261 18.45 0.18 -13.24
CA VAL A 261 19.67 0.12 -12.41
C VAL A 261 19.73 -1.18 -11.62
N MET A 262 18.61 -1.56 -11.02
CA MET A 262 18.48 -2.76 -10.18
C MET A 262 18.62 -4.04 -10.98
N GLU A 263 18.02 -4.13 -12.18
CA GLU A 263 18.11 -5.32 -13.03
C GLU A 263 19.56 -5.61 -13.43
N LYS A 264 20.36 -4.55 -13.63
CA LYS A 264 21.80 -4.62 -13.96
C LYS A 264 22.70 -4.91 -12.75
N GLU A 265 22.18 -4.92 -11.53
CA GLU A 265 22.91 -5.34 -10.34
C GLU A 265 22.84 -6.87 -10.16
N THR A 266 21.75 -7.49 -10.64
CA THR A 266 21.52 -8.95 -10.59
C THR A 266 22.12 -9.76 -11.74
N ARG A 267 22.70 -9.13 -12.77
CA ARG A 267 23.39 -9.78 -13.88
C ARG A 267 24.88 -9.43 -13.87
#